data_AF-A0A9D6ZHG7-F1
#
_entry.id   AF-A0A9D6ZHG7-F1
#
_cell.length_a   1.000
_cell.length_b   1.000
_cell.length_c   1.000
_cell.angle_alpha   90.00
_cell.angle_beta   90.00
_cell.angle_gamma   90.00
#
_symmetry.space_group_name_H-M   'P 1'
#
loop_
_entity.id
_entity.type
_entity.pdbx_description
1 polymer ?
#
loop_
_entity_poly.entity_id
_entity_poly.type
_entity_poly.pdbx_seq_one_letter_code
_entity_poly.pdbx_strand_id
1 'polypeptide(L)'
;MNRRFRRVATGAGMAVALALGYVAPTYALTAGADYTVVVSQINSNGSLTAVTSTTATADVDGKIGFDFPATMPTADEVHFILLQIKDSNNIVVRQGIAPAPGAGETNLVGVNPLSDVQADALQTVMADNGTDDPLAAAFGLVFIRSESLASSDIPGLSQMMATAIRGDDGMEAFLLANGVSATQLATFKDRIIYNATAGATDMSDYIAFFKTAVDSDSDDDLAEAGGLMGDILIDAGAAADIDPQLLLAAFDAAGDATGLEAAMASISSGFQGSVMAAVSGFQTRVSSVVIKKEYTDALGTLGGSQSLIDRFNAGVQDFITAQRQVDTQYGDYFMNPDGYLAANPGVTEQQIRQAIDTAFQNAWGDFEAAIGSTNAEITTMRSKVAQALGINVGDLPVDLGQKRDFDGNTVNWPIPQTVAVSWVADTLVNGGNLGYDRDTTPVPAMMQNWLDSDNNPGNGVDGLRHDFTGMGMPVDFASLMGLMEDVQIVENSRYAIWDGGNQPTADERQQARLTFLANLATLAGNISGTSNGATAINADERKSLIKLMMQPSLN
;
A
#
# COMPACT_ATOMS: atom_id res chain seq x y z
N MET A 1 3.38 18.03 -7.74
CA MET A 1 2.21 18.71 -7.13
C MET A 1 2.32 20.22 -7.35
N ASN A 2 1.25 20.82 -7.90
CA ASN A 2 1.27 22.11 -8.61
C ASN A 2 1.46 23.36 -7.71
N ARG A 3 2.33 24.27 -8.18
CA ARG A 3 2.72 25.56 -7.56
C ARG A 3 1.61 26.66 -7.58
N ARG A 4 0.37 26.35 -7.22
CA ARG A 4 -0.73 27.36 -7.22
C ARG A 4 -1.52 27.56 -5.93
N PHE A 5 -1.07 27.04 -4.80
CA PHE A 5 -1.70 27.34 -3.49
C PHE A 5 -0.69 27.86 -2.44
N ARG A 6 0.00 28.96 -2.74
CA ARG A 6 0.65 29.79 -1.70
C ARG A 6 0.15 31.22 -1.82
N ARG A 7 -0.81 31.60 -0.96
CA ARG A 7 -0.82 32.87 -0.21
C ARG A 7 -2.05 33.00 0.71
N VAL A 8 -1.75 33.44 1.94
CA VAL A 8 -2.55 34.20 2.92
C VAL A 8 -2.99 33.47 4.21
N ALA A 9 -2.13 33.64 5.23
CA ALA A 9 -2.38 34.14 6.60
C ALA A 9 -2.92 33.24 7.73
N THR A 10 -1.99 32.93 8.65
CA THR A 10 -1.99 33.25 10.09
C THR A 10 -3.31 33.26 10.88
N GLY A 11 -3.37 32.43 11.94
CA GLY A 11 -3.95 32.85 13.22
C GLY A 11 -4.76 31.81 14.00
N ALA A 12 -4.35 31.62 15.26
CA ALA A 12 -5.09 31.09 16.41
C ALA A 12 -5.34 29.56 16.48
N GLY A 13 -4.56 28.92 17.35
CA GLY A 13 -4.87 27.58 17.86
C GLY A 13 -6.17 27.58 18.68
N MET A 14 -6.96 26.53 18.48
CA MET A 14 -8.06 26.14 19.35
C MET A 14 -7.88 24.67 19.69
N ALA A 15 -7.63 24.40 20.96
CA ALA A 15 -7.78 23.05 21.50
C ALA A 15 -9.27 22.73 21.55
N VAL A 16 -9.71 21.74 20.77
CA VAL A 16 -11.06 21.18 20.87
C VAL A 16 -11.00 20.05 21.89
N ALA A 17 -11.53 20.30 23.08
CA ALA A 17 -11.81 19.26 24.06
C ALA A 17 -13.12 18.57 23.66
N LEU A 18 -13.04 17.36 23.11
CA LEU A 18 -14.19 16.50 22.86
C LEU A 18 -14.55 15.78 24.16
N ALA A 19 -15.75 16.05 24.66
CA ALA A 19 -16.36 15.30 25.74
C ALA A 19 -16.91 13.99 25.16
N LEU A 20 -16.23 12.88 25.46
CA LEU A 20 -16.71 11.53 25.16
C LEU A 20 -17.92 11.23 26.07
N GLY A 21 -19.12 11.32 25.50
CA GLY A 21 -20.30 10.72 26.10
C GLY A 21 -20.23 9.21 25.92
N TYR A 22 -20.03 8.47 27.02
CA TYR A 22 -20.17 7.02 27.05
C TYR A 22 -21.61 6.65 26.69
N VAL A 23 -21.81 6.08 25.50
CA VAL A 23 -23.05 5.38 25.13
C VAL A 23 -22.82 3.91 25.49
N ALA A 24 -23.70 3.33 26.31
CA ALA A 24 -23.65 1.88 26.55
C ALA A 24 -23.83 1.12 25.23
N PRO A 25 -23.08 0.03 24.98
CA PRO A 25 -23.14 -0.68 23.71
C PRO A 25 -24.53 -1.26 23.51
N THR A 26 -25.17 -0.90 22.39
CA THR A 26 -26.56 -1.25 22.07
C THR A 26 -26.70 -2.67 21.47
N TYR A 27 -25.65 -3.51 21.58
CA TYR A 27 -25.47 -4.68 20.71
C TYR A 27 -25.17 -6.02 21.39
N ALA A 28 -25.24 -6.09 22.73
CA ALA A 28 -25.05 -7.33 23.50
C ALA A 28 -26.16 -8.37 23.25
N LEU A 29 -25.83 -9.67 23.25
CA LEU A 29 -26.84 -10.73 23.25
C LEU A 29 -27.64 -10.71 24.56
N THR A 30 -28.81 -11.35 24.57
CA THR A 30 -29.65 -11.38 25.78
C THR A 30 -28.96 -12.24 26.83
N ALA A 31 -28.49 -11.62 27.90
CA ALA A 31 -27.80 -12.29 29.00
C ALA A 31 -28.61 -13.48 29.55
N GLY A 32 -27.96 -14.63 29.71
CA GLY A 32 -28.57 -15.88 30.18
C GLY A 32 -29.45 -16.62 29.17
N ALA A 33 -29.59 -16.13 27.93
CA ALA A 33 -30.27 -16.85 26.87
C ALA A 33 -29.35 -17.88 26.18
N ASP A 34 -29.93 -18.99 25.75
CA ASP A 34 -29.25 -20.03 24.97
C ASP A 34 -29.34 -19.71 23.47
N TYR A 35 -28.20 -19.88 22.79
CA TYR A 35 -28.05 -19.69 21.36
C TYR A 35 -27.48 -20.96 20.71
N THR A 36 -27.80 -21.16 19.44
CA THR A 36 -27.20 -22.22 18.61
C THR A 36 -26.19 -21.61 17.65
N VAL A 37 -24.93 -22.03 17.74
CA VAL A 37 -23.88 -21.63 16.81
C VAL A 37 -23.76 -22.70 15.73
N VAL A 38 -24.05 -22.33 14.49
CA VAL A 38 -23.99 -23.21 13.32
C VAL A 38 -22.79 -22.83 12.46
N VAL A 39 -22.07 -23.84 12.01
CA VAL A 39 -20.94 -23.70 11.08
C VAL A 39 -21.36 -24.26 9.74
N SER A 40 -21.14 -23.49 8.69
CA SER A 40 -21.28 -23.93 7.30
C SER A 40 -20.01 -23.65 6.53
N GLN A 41 -19.64 -24.53 5.61
CA GLN A 41 -18.63 -24.21 4.60
C GLN A 41 -19.27 -23.39 3.48
N ILE A 42 -18.52 -22.45 2.92
CA ILE A 42 -18.88 -21.77 1.67
C ILE A 42 -18.26 -22.58 0.54
N ASN A 43 -19.10 -23.16 -0.32
CA ASN A 43 -18.66 -23.93 -1.47
C ASN A 43 -18.13 -23.01 -2.57
N SER A 44 -17.40 -23.56 -3.54
CA SER A 44 -16.82 -22.81 -4.67
C SER A 44 -17.81 -22.04 -5.55
N ASN A 45 -19.10 -22.30 -5.42
CA ASN A 45 -20.18 -21.59 -6.08
C ASN A 45 -20.92 -20.60 -5.16
N GLY A 46 -20.36 -20.26 -4.00
CA GLY A 46 -20.96 -19.37 -2.99
C GLY A 46 -22.12 -19.97 -2.19
N SER A 47 -22.54 -21.21 -2.47
CA SER A 47 -23.58 -21.88 -1.69
C SER A 47 -23.07 -22.39 -0.34
N LEU A 48 -23.97 -22.53 0.63
CA LEU A 48 -23.62 -23.00 1.97
C LEU A 48 -23.88 -24.50 2.13
N THR A 49 -22.98 -25.20 2.82
CA THR A 49 -23.21 -26.56 3.28
C THR A 49 -22.94 -26.64 4.78
N ALA A 50 -23.94 -27.05 5.56
CA ALA A 50 -23.82 -27.16 7.00
C ALA A 50 -22.79 -28.24 7.37
N VAL A 51 -21.89 -27.90 8.28
CA VAL A 51 -20.81 -28.77 8.76
C VAL A 51 -21.16 -29.30 10.14
N THR A 52 -21.38 -28.40 11.10
CA THR A 52 -21.61 -28.74 12.51
C THR A 52 -22.38 -27.64 13.23
N SER A 53 -22.82 -27.91 14.46
CA SER A 53 -23.45 -26.94 15.33
C SER A 53 -23.21 -27.25 16.80
N THR A 54 -23.15 -26.21 17.63
CA THR A 54 -23.08 -26.30 19.10
C THR A 54 -24.03 -25.31 19.75
N THR A 55 -24.21 -25.39 21.05
CA THR A 55 -25.03 -24.45 21.84
C THR A 55 -24.16 -23.68 22.81
N ALA A 56 -24.43 -22.39 22.99
CA ALA A 56 -23.74 -21.53 23.94
C ALA A 56 -24.74 -20.62 24.67
N THR A 57 -24.50 -20.35 25.94
CA THR A 57 -25.32 -19.45 26.75
C THR A 57 -24.61 -18.10 26.87
N ALA A 58 -25.33 -17.01 26.62
CA ALA A 58 -24.77 -15.67 26.75
C ALA A 58 -24.49 -15.34 28.23
N ASP A 59 -23.30 -14.80 28.50
CA ASP A 59 -22.91 -14.37 29.83
C ASP A 59 -23.59 -13.05 30.26
N VAL A 60 -23.13 -12.47 31.38
CA VAL A 60 -23.71 -11.24 31.94
C VAL A 60 -23.50 -10.00 31.07
N ASP A 61 -22.48 -10.03 30.21
CA ASP A 61 -22.13 -8.96 29.28
C ASP A 61 -22.73 -9.24 27.89
N GLY A 62 -23.47 -10.35 27.74
CA GLY A 62 -24.10 -10.76 26.50
C GLY A 62 -23.11 -11.34 25.46
N LYS A 63 -21.99 -11.90 25.92
CA LYS A 63 -21.00 -12.59 25.07
C LYS A 63 -21.22 -14.10 25.15
N ILE A 64 -20.90 -14.81 24.06
CA ILE A 64 -20.90 -16.28 24.03
C ILE A 64 -19.50 -16.79 23.69
N GLY A 65 -19.04 -17.78 24.43
CA GLY A 65 -17.87 -18.58 24.10
C GLY A 65 -18.28 -19.95 23.59
N PHE A 66 -17.60 -20.46 22.57
CA PHE A 66 -17.87 -21.78 22.01
C PHE A 66 -16.60 -22.38 21.41
N ASP A 67 -16.54 -23.71 21.44
CA ASP A 67 -15.50 -24.51 20.78
C ASP A 67 -16.18 -25.61 19.96
N PHE A 68 -15.60 -25.95 18.81
CA PHE A 68 -16.07 -27.07 18.00
C PHE A 68 -15.16 -28.29 18.21
N PRO A 69 -15.66 -29.39 18.80
CA PRO A 69 -14.84 -30.57 19.11
C PRO A 69 -14.60 -31.51 17.91
N ALA A 70 -15.05 -31.14 16.70
CA ALA A 70 -14.99 -31.94 15.48
C ALA A 70 -13.93 -31.43 14.49
N THR A 71 -13.54 -32.25 13.51
CA THR A 71 -12.72 -31.82 12.37
C THR A 71 -13.48 -30.78 11.56
N MET A 72 -12.99 -29.54 11.59
CA MET A 72 -13.45 -28.44 10.74
C MET A 72 -12.84 -28.57 9.35
N PRO A 73 -13.51 -28.08 8.29
CA PRO A 73 -12.91 -27.98 6.96
C PRO A 73 -11.60 -27.20 7.00
N THR A 74 -10.62 -27.63 6.22
CA THR A 74 -9.31 -26.95 6.14
C THR A 74 -9.21 -26.12 4.87
N ALA A 75 -8.18 -25.26 4.80
CA ALA A 75 -7.85 -24.45 3.63
C ALA A 75 -7.60 -25.28 2.36
N ASP A 76 -7.29 -26.58 2.48
CA ASP A 76 -7.15 -27.49 1.34
C ASP A 76 -8.50 -27.96 0.78
N GLU A 77 -9.59 -27.81 1.55
CA GLU A 77 -10.94 -28.29 1.20
C GLU A 77 -11.86 -27.15 0.75
N VAL A 78 -11.83 -26.02 1.47
CA VAL A 78 -12.66 -24.84 1.23
C VAL A 78 -11.90 -23.58 1.61
N HIS A 79 -12.21 -22.45 0.97
CA HIS A 79 -11.58 -21.18 1.33
C HIS A 79 -12.17 -20.55 2.60
N PHE A 80 -13.49 -20.62 2.76
CA PHE A 80 -14.22 -19.89 3.80
C PHE A 80 -15.21 -20.75 4.56
N ILE A 81 -15.42 -20.35 5.81
CA ILE A 81 -16.39 -20.91 6.74
C ILE A 81 -17.29 -19.77 7.22
N LEU A 82 -18.61 -20.00 7.20
CA LEU A 82 -19.62 -19.10 7.75
C LEU A 82 -20.07 -19.61 9.12
N LEU A 83 -20.00 -18.74 10.12
CA LEU A 83 -20.57 -18.95 11.45
C LEU A 83 -21.88 -18.18 11.57
N GLN A 84 -22.93 -18.83 12.05
CA GLN A 84 -24.23 -18.21 12.31
C GLN A 84 -24.67 -18.50 13.74
N ILE A 85 -24.97 -17.45 14.49
CA ILE A 85 -25.54 -17.52 15.84
C ILE A 85 -27.04 -17.36 15.71
N LYS A 86 -27.79 -18.37 16.16
CA LYS A 86 -29.25 -18.44 16.05
C LYS A 86 -29.90 -18.40 17.42
N ASP A 87 -30.99 -17.65 17.53
CA ASP A 87 -31.83 -17.62 18.72
C ASP A 87 -32.69 -18.89 18.86
N SER A 88 -33.52 -18.94 19.91
CA SER A 88 -34.45 -20.05 20.16
C SER A 88 -35.56 -20.19 19.11
N ASN A 89 -35.79 -19.17 18.28
CA ASN A 89 -36.71 -19.21 17.14
C ASN A 89 -36.00 -19.61 15.84
N ASN A 90 -34.72 -19.99 15.92
CA ASN A 90 -33.87 -20.34 14.78
C ASN A 90 -33.64 -19.17 13.80
N ILE A 91 -33.73 -17.93 14.30
CA ILE A 91 -33.43 -16.71 13.56
C ILE A 91 -31.94 -16.40 13.75
N VAL A 92 -31.22 -16.10 12.66
CA VAL A 92 -29.84 -15.62 12.73
C VAL A 92 -29.84 -14.24 13.36
N VAL A 93 -29.19 -14.13 14.52
CA VAL A 93 -29.05 -12.85 15.25
C VAL A 93 -27.69 -12.22 15.04
N ARG A 94 -26.68 -13.03 14.68
CA ARG A 94 -25.33 -12.61 14.34
C ARG A 94 -24.69 -13.63 13.39
N GLN A 95 -23.82 -13.20 12.50
CA GLN A 95 -23.00 -14.09 11.68
C GLN A 95 -21.60 -13.53 11.42
N GLY A 96 -20.67 -14.39 10.99
CA GLY A 96 -19.30 -14.00 10.67
C GLY A 96 -18.70 -14.97 9.66
N ILE A 97 -17.81 -14.47 8.80
CA ILE A 97 -17.03 -15.28 7.85
C ILE A 97 -15.60 -15.37 8.37
N ALA A 98 -15.02 -16.56 8.30
CA ALA A 98 -13.63 -16.81 8.62
C ALA A 98 -12.94 -17.60 7.49
N PRO A 99 -11.64 -17.42 7.25
CA PRO A 99 -10.89 -18.34 6.40
C PRO A 99 -10.90 -19.73 7.03
N ALA A 100 -10.84 -20.76 6.20
CA ALA A 100 -10.60 -22.10 6.69
C ALA A 100 -9.16 -22.21 7.25
N PRO A 101 -8.96 -22.87 8.40
CA PRO A 101 -7.62 -23.02 8.99
C PRO A 101 -6.72 -23.95 8.17
N GLY A 102 -5.41 -23.78 8.31
CA GLY A 102 -4.45 -24.80 7.89
C GLY A 102 -4.68 -26.14 8.60
N ALA A 103 -4.21 -27.23 8.02
CA ALA A 103 -4.39 -28.56 8.60
C ALA A 103 -3.72 -28.67 9.99
N GLY A 104 -4.54 -28.85 11.03
CA GLY A 104 -4.08 -28.93 12.43
C GLY A 104 -3.91 -27.56 13.12
N GLU A 105 -4.15 -26.46 12.42
CA GLU A 105 -4.14 -25.11 12.96
C GLU A 105 -5.51 -24.72 13.52
N THR A 106 -5.55 -23.65 14.32
CA THR A 106 -6.79 -23.11 14.90
C THR A 106 -6.93 -21.64 14.54
N ASN A 107 -8.09 -21.27 14.00
CA ASN A 107 -8.42 -19.88 13.73
C ASN A 107 -9.22 -19.29 14.89
N LEU A 108 -8.88 -18.06 15.27
CA LEU A 108 -9.63 -17.29 16.23
C LEU A 108 -10.70 -16.48 15.50
N VAL A 109 -11.96 -16.57 15.94
CA VAL A 109 -13.09 -15.88 15.30
C VAL A 109 -13.86 -15.09 16.34
N GLY A 110 -14.10 -13.81 16.04
CA GLY A 110 -15.05 -12.96 16.77
C GLY A 110 -16.23 -12.61 15.88
N VAL A 111 -17.42 -12.58 16.48
CA VAL A 111 -18.63 -12.12 15.79
C VAL A 111 -19.19 -10.90 16.51
N ASN A 112 -19.12 -9.76 15.85
CA ASN A 112 -19.65 -8.46 16.27
C ASN A 112 -20.60 -7.88 15.20
N PRO A 113 -21.25 -6.72 15.44
CA PRO A 113 -22.20 -6.16 14.49
C PRO A 113 -21.60 -5.82 13.12
N LEU A 114 -20.35 -5.35 13.04
CA LEU A 114 -19.67 -5.14 11.76
C LEU A 114 -19.48 -6.47 11.00
N SER A 115 -18.98 -7.50 11.67
CA SER A 115 -18.80 -8.82 11.06
C SER A 115 -20.12 -9.45 10.59
N ASP A 116 -21.23 -9.13 11.28
CA ASP A 116 -22.60 -9.56 10.91
C ASP A 116 -23.00 -8.99 9.56
N VAL A 117 -22.85 -7.66 9.39
CA VAL A 117 -23.12 -6.96 8.14
C VAL A 117 -22.16 -7.40 7.02
N GLN A 118 -20.87 -7.55 7.33
CA GLN A 118 -19.87 -8.02 6.38
C GLN A 118 -20.19 -9.43 5.87
N ALA A 119 -20.48 -10.35 6.79
CA ALA A 119 -20.76 -11.74 6.46
C ALA A 119 -22.08 -11.89 5.69
N ASP A 120 -23.13 -11.13 6.04
CA ASP A 120 -24.39 -11.14 5.29
C ASP A 120 -24.19 -10.70 3.84
N ALA A 121 -23.52 -9.56 3.65
CA ALA A 121 -23.28 -8.99 2.35
C ALA A 121 -22.35 -9.86 1.52
N LEU A 122 -21.22 -10.31 2.08
CA LEU A 122 -20.27 -11.17 1.38
C LEU A 122 -20.89 -12.52 1.00
N GLN A 123 -21.65 -13.15 1.88
CA GLN A 123 -22.33 -14.41 1.56
C GLN A 123 -23.32 -14.22 0.42
N THR A 124 -24.09 -13.12 0.44
CA THR A 124 -25.03 -12.81 -0.63
C THR A 124 -24.30 -12.57 -1.96
N VAL A 125 -23.23 -11.76 -1.93
CA VAL A 125 -22.40 -11.47 -3.12
C VAL A 125 -21.75 -12.75 -3.69
N MET A 126 -21.19 -13.60 -2.83
CA MET A 126 -20.58 -14.88 -3.22
C MET A 126 -21.61 -15.80 -3.89
N ALA A 127 -22.80 -15.90 -3.32
CA ALA A 127 -23.89 -16.71 -3.89
C ALA A 127 -24.38 -16.15 -5.24
N ASP A 128 -24.57 -14.83 -5.35
CA ASP A 128 -25.02 -14.16 -6.58
C ASP A 128 -24.00 -14.30 -7.72
N ASN A 129 -22.71 -14.15 -7.40
CA ASN A 129 -21.61 -14.28 -8.36
C ASN A 129 -21.17 -15.73 -8.60
N GLY A 130 -21.78 -16.69 -7.90
CA GLY A 130 -21.46 -18.11 -8.01
C GLY A 130 -20.00 -18.43 -7.72
N THR A 131 -19.42 -17.84 -6.67
CA THR A 131 -17.98 -17.93 -6.38
C THR A 131 -17.66 -17.81 -4.89
N ASP A 132 -16.51 -18.35 -4.48
CA ASP A 132 -15.89 -18.15 -3.17
C ASP A 132 -14.50 -17.50 -3.30
N ASP A 133 -14.35 -16.59 -4.26
CA ASP A 133 -13.04 -16.08 -4.66
C ASP A 133 -12.32 -15.36 -3.49
N PRO A 134 -11.11 -15.80 -3.09
CA PRO A 134 -10.39 -15.20 -1.96
C PRO A 134 -10.07 -13.72 -2.13
N LEU A 135 -9.72 -13.30 -3.35
CA LEU A 135 -9.35 -11.92 -3.65
C LEU A 135 -10.60 -11.04 -3.62
N ALA A 136 -11.71 -11.50 -4.19
CA ALA A 136 -12.97 -10.79 -4.12
C ALA A 136 -13.43 -10.62 -2.65
N ALA A 137 -13.38 -11.69 -1.85
CA ALA A 137 -13.76 -11.65 -0.44
C ALA A 137 -12.91 -10.65 0.36
N ALA A 138 -11.59 -10.67 0.16
CA ALA A 138 -10.67 -9.72 0.78
C ALA A 138 -11.05 -8.26 0.46
N PHE A 139 -11.36 -7.95 -0.80
CA PHE A 139 -11.83 -6.62 -1.18
C PHE A 139 -13.19 -6.27 -0.61
N GLY A 140 -14.13 -7.21 -0.55
CA GLY A 140 -15.43 -6.98 0.07
C GLY A 140 -15.30 -6.66 1.56
N LEU A 141 -14.41 -7.33 2.30
CA LEU A 141 -14.09 -6.99 3.70
C LEU A 141 -13.48 -5.58 3.82
N VAL A 142 -12.66 -5.16 2.85
CA VAL A 142 -12.10 -3.80 2.81
C VAL A 142 -13.17 -2.74 2.52
N PHE A 143 -14.14 -3.03 1.66
CA PHE A 143 -15.19 -2.10 1.25
C PHE A 143 -16.26 -1.91 2.32
N ILE A 144 -16.63 -2.98 3.03
CA ILE A 144 -17.67 -2.95 4.05
C ILE A 144 -17.03 -2.57 5.39
N ARG A 145 -16.81 -1.26 5.61
CA ARG A 145 -16.21 -0.74 6.86
C ARG A 145 -17.21 -0.22 7.89
N SER A 146 -18.51 -0.29 7.60
CA SER A 146 -19.54 0.20 8.51
C SER A 146 -20.72 -0.74 8.60
N GLU A 147 -21.41 -0.66 9.73
CA GLU A 147 -22.68 -1.33 9.98
C GLU A 147 -23.84 -0.73 9.16
N SER A 148 -23.61 0.40 8.46
CA SER A 148 -24.65 1.17 7.77
C SER A 148 -24.92 0.72 6.33
N LEU A 149 -24.43 -0.46 5.92
CA LEU A 149 -24.70 -1.02 4.60
C LEU A 149 -26.20 -1.32 4.46
N ALA A 150 -26.89 -0.64 3.54
CA ALA A 150 -28.28 -0.94 3.25
C ALA A 150 -28.38 -2.20 2.38
N SER A 151 -29.41 -3.02 2.60
CA SER A 151 -29.65 -4.21 1.75
C SER A 151 -29.81 -3.86 0.26
N SER A 152 -30.21 -2.62 -0.06
CA SER A 152 -30.28 -2.11 -1.44
C SER A 152 -28.91 -1.90 -2.10
N ASP A 153 -27.84 -1.79 -1.32
CA ASP A 153 -26.47 -1.57 -1.81
C ASP A 153 -25.78 -2.89 -2.19
N ILE A 154 -26.26 -4.03 -1.67
CA ILE A 154 -25.66 -5.36 -1.89
C ILE A 154 -25.58 -5.75 -3.37
N PRO A 155 -26.62 -5.56 -4.22
CA PRO A 155 -26.51 -5.87 -5.65
C PRO A 155 -25.42 -5.05 -6.36
N GLY A 156 -25.28 -3.78 -5.99
CA GLY A 156 -24.23 -2.91 -6.53
C GLY A 156 -22.84 -3.37 -6.11
N LEU A 157 -22.66 -3.71 -4.82
CA LEU A 157 -21.43 -4.32 -4.32
C LEU A 157 -21.09 -5.63 -5.04
N SER A 158 -22.10 -6.48 -5.28
CA SER A 158 -21.94 -7.73 -6.03
C SER A 158 -21.39 -7.50 -7.43
N GLN A 159 -21.96 -6.50 -8.13
CA GLN A 159 -21.50 -6.11 -9.46
C GLN A 159 -20.10 -5.48 -9.43
N MET A 160 -19.78 -4.67 -8.41
CA MET A 160 -18.45 -4.09 -8.25
C MET A 160 -17.39 -5.20 -8.12
N MET A 161 -17.62 -6.18 -7.24
CA MET A 161 -16.69 -7.29 -7.04
C MET A 161 -16.56 -8.17 -8.27
N ALA A 162 -17.67 -8.48 -8.96
CA ALA A 162 -17.65 -9.24 -10.20
C ALA A 162 -16.85 -8.54 -11.31
N THR A 163 -16.98 -7.21 -11.41
CA THR A 163 -16.37 -6.42 -12.49
C THR A 163 -14.91 -6.09 -12.19
N ALA A 164 -14.62 -5.52 -11.02
CA ALA A 164 -13.29 -5.03 -10.67
C ALA A 164 -12.28 -6.15 -10.46
N ILE A 165 -12.70 -7.30 -9.91
CA ILE A 165 -11.77 -8.38 -9.56
C ILE A 165 -11.74 -9.43 -10.67
N ARG A 166 -12.91 -9.96 -11.03
CA ARG A 166 -13.06 -11.12 -11.92
C ARG A 166 -13.45 -10.78 -13.37
N GLY A 167 -13.71 -9.51 -13.66
CA GLY A 167 -14.11 -9.06 -14.99
C GLY A 167 -12.99 -9.23 -16.02
N ASP A 168 -13.34 -9.15 -17.30
CA ASP A 168 -12.40 -9.30 -18.42
C ASP A 168 -11.28 -8.23 -18.43
N ASP A 169 -11.55 -7.06 -17.83
CA ASP A 169 -10.58 -5.98 -17.62
C ASP A 169 -10.23 -5.78 -16.12
N GLY A 170 -10.63 -6.73 -15.26
CA GLY A 170 -10.44 -6.67 -13.81
C GLY A 170 -9.04 -7.09 -13.37
N MET A 171 -8.82 -7.09 -12.06
CA MET A 171 -7.53 -7.38 -11.43
C MET A 171 -6.92 -8.71 -11.90
N GLU A 172 -7.70 -9.79 -11.92
CA GLU A 172 -7.22 -11.11 -12.29
C GLU A 172 -6.83 -11.20 -13.76
N ALA A 173 -7.68 -10.67 -14.64
CA ALA A 173 -7.42 -10.65 -16.07
C ALA A 173 -6.17 -9.81 -16.39
N PHE A 174 -5.99 -8.68 -15.70
CA PHE A 174 -4.79 -7.87 -15.81
C PHE A 174 -3.54 -8.64 -15.40
N LEU A 175 -3.52 -9.31 -14.25
CA LEU A 175 -2.36 -10.08 -13.79
C LEU A 175 -1.99 -11.15 -14.81
N LEU A 176 -2.96 -11.92 -15.31
CA LEU A 176 -2.76 -12.96 -16.32
C LEU A 176 -2.21 -12.40 -17.64
N ALA A 177 -2.72 -11.26 -18.09
CA ALA A 177 -2.28 -10.60 -19.30
C ALA A 177 -0.84 -10.05 -19.20
N ASN A 178 -0.36 -9.77 -17.97
CA ASN A 178 0.92 -9.12 -17.70
C ASN A 178 1.97 -10.07 -17.09
N GLY A 179 1.88 -11.36 -17.40
CA GLY A 179 2.96 -12.32 -17.14
C GLY A 179 2.80 -13.15 -15.86
N VAL A 180 1.75 -12.93 -15.06
CA VAL A 180 1.39 -13.86 -13.98
C VAL A 180 0.75 -15.11 -14.59
N SER A 181 1.29 -16.28 -14.27
CA SER A 181 0.69 -17.54 -14.71
C SER A 181 -0.58 -17.87 -13.92
N ALA A 182 -1.46 -18.69 -14.48
CA ALA A 182 -2.65 -19.18 -13.77
C ALA A 182 -2.29 -19.91 -12.46
N THR A 183 -1.15 -20.61 -12.42
CA THR A 183 -0.65 -21.26 -11.19
C THR A 183 -0.21 -20.25 -10.14
N GLN A 184 0.48 -19.18 -10.53
CA GLN A 184 0.84 -18.09 -9.61
C GLN A 184 -0.40 -17.38 -9.09
N LEU A 185 -1.40 -17.10 -9.94
CA LEU A 185 -2.66 -16.50 -9.51
C LEU A 185 -3.43 -17.41 -8.53
N ALA A 186 -3.48 -18.72 -8.78
CA ALA A 186 -4.09 -19.67 -7.86
C ALA A 186 -3.35 -19.71 -6.52
N THR A 187 -2.02 -19.80 -6.55
CA THR A 187 -1.19 -19.76 -5.33
C THR A 187 -1.39 -18.45 -4.57
N PHE A 188 -1.49 -17.33 -5.27
CA PHE A 188 -1.75 -16.03 -4.67
C PHE A 188 -3.07 -16.05 -3.89
N LYS A 189 -4.16 -16.53 -4.50
CA LYS A 189 -5.47 -16.66 -3.86
C LYS A 189 -5.46 -17.61 -2.66
N ASP A 190 -4.81 -18.76 -2.78
CA ASP A 190 -4.67 -19.73 -1.68
C ASP A 190 -3.93 -19.11 -0.49
N ARG A 191 -2.89 -18.29 -0.77
CA ARG A 191 -2.07 -17.62 0.25
C ARG A 191 -2.76 -16.43 0.91
N ILE A 192 -3.82 -15.88 0.33
CA ILE A 192 -4.69 -14.93 1.03
C ILE A 192 -5.44 -15.65 2.16
N ILE A 193 -5.91 -16.89 1.90
CA ILE A 193 -6.64 -17.70 2.89
C ILE A 193 -5.71 -18.22 3.97
N TYR A 194 -4.58 -18.82 3.58
CA TYR A 194 -3.63 -19.41 4.50
C TYR A 194 -2.19 -19.35 4.00
N ASN A 195 -1.33 -18.65 4.74
CA ASN A 195 0.08 -18.48 4.42
C ASN A 195 0.98 -19.13 5.47
N ALA A 196 1.40 -20.37 5.19
CA ALA A 196 2.32 -21.12 6.06
C ALA A 196 3.76 -20.55 6.12
N THR A 197 4.05 -19.46 5.41
CA THR A 197 5.38 -18.82 5.43
C THR A 197 5.60 -18.17 6.79
N ALA A 198 6.70 -18.51 7.46
CA ALA A 198 6.99 -17.97 8.79
C ALA A 198 7.08 -16.44 8.77
N GLY A 199 6.23 -15.79 9.59
CA GLY A 199 6.16 -14.33 9.70
C GLY A 199 5.37 -13.64 8.60
N ALA A 200 4.76 -14.39 7.68
CA ALA A 200 3.77 -13.86 6.76
C ALA A 200 2.40 -13.74 7.43
N THR A 201 1.61 -12.79 6.94
CA THR A 201 0.23 -12.57 7.36
C THR A 201 -0.75 -13.20 6.38
N ASP A 202 -1.89 -13.64 6.88
CA ASP A 202 -3.03 -14.10 6.09
C ASP A 202 -4.37 -13.63 6.67
N MET A 203 -5.48 -13.99 6.02
CA MET A 203 -6.79 -13.49 6.43
C MET A 203 -7.23 -13.99 7.81
N SER A 204 -6.58 -15.02 8.40
CA SER A 204 -6.85 -15.45 9.77
C SER A 204 -6.39 -14.39 10.78
N ASP A 205 -5.29 -13.68 10.50
CA ASP A 205 -4.82 -12.55 11.29
C ASP A 205 -5.84 -11.40 11.27
N TYR A 206 -6.47 -11.16 10.11
CA TYR A 206 -7.51 -10.13 9.97
C TYR A 206 -8.74 -10.46 10.81
N ILE A 207 -9.20 -11.71 10.77
CA ILE A 207 -10.38 -12.15 11.52
C ILE A 207 -10.10 -12.22 13.04
N ALA A 208 -8.86 -12.45 13.46
CA ALA A 208 -8.48 -12.43 14.87
C ALA A 208 -8.72 -11.05 15.52
N PHE A 209 -8.68 -9.94 14.76
CA PHE A 209 -9.02 -8.61 15.30
C PHE A 209 -10.49 -8.50 15.70
N PHE A 210 -11.43 -9.13 14.98
CA PHE A 210 -12.82 -9.17 15.44
C PHE A 210 -12.95 -9.88 16.77
N LYS A 211 -12.14 -10.91 17.02
CA LYS A 211 -12.08 -11.56 18.33
C LYS A 211 -11.56 -10.59 19.38
N THR A 212 -10.43 -9.94 19.11
CA THR A 212 -9.83 -8.97 20.05
C THR A 212 -10.82 -7.86 20.39
N ALA A 213 -11.50 -7.27 19.40
CA ALA A 213 -12.50 -6.23 19.59
C ALA A 213 -13.69 -6.71 20.45
N VAL A 214 -14.16 -7.94 20.25
CA VAL A 214 -15.20 -8.56 21.10
C VAL A 214 -14.69 -8.80 22.52
N ASP A 215 -13.44 -9.21 22.69
CA ASP A 215 -12.85 -9.45 24.00
C ASP A 215 -12.56 -8.12 24.76
N SER A 216 -12.20 -7.05 24.04
CA SER A 216 -11.73 -5.77 24.57
C SER A 216 -12.79 -4.66 24.66
N ASP A 217 -13.95 -4.82 24.01
CA ASP A 217 -14.98 -3.77 23.81
C ASP A 217 -14.40 -2.47 23.21
N SER A 218 -13.47 -2.58 22.26
CA SER A 218 -12.77 -1.46 21.62
C SER A 218 -13.11 -1.33 20.12
N ASP A 219 -13.63 -0.17 19.71
CA ASP A 219 -13.84 0.17 18.29
C ASP A 219 -12.52 0.52 17.57
N ASP A 220 -11.45 0.89 18.32
CA ASP A 220 -10.14 1.23 17.76
C ASP A 220 -9.49 0.02 17.05
N ASP A 221 -9.83 -1.21 17.47
CA ASP A 221 -9.26 -2.46 16.95
C ASP A 221 -9.78 -2.79 15.52
N LEU A 222 -10.93 -2.23 15.12
CA LEU A 222 -11.52 -2.43 13.78
C LEU A 222 -10.87 -1.55 12.71
N ALA A 223 -10.36 -0.36 13.09
CA ALA A 223 -9.60 0.50 12.19
C ALA A 223 -8.22 -0.07 11.87
N GLU A 224 -7.62 -0.84 12.79
CA GLU A 224 -6.33 -1.52 12.59
C GLU A 224 -6.40 -2.65 11.55
N ALA A 225 -7.53 -3.36 11.48
CA ALA A 225 -7.73 -4.47 10.54
C ALA A 225 -7.60 -4.05 9.06
N GLY A 226 -8.05 -2.85 8.69
CA GLY A 226 -7.93 -2.33 7.32
C GLY A 226 -6.48 -2.20 6.82
N GLY A 227 -5.53 -1.97 7.74
CA GLY A 227 -4.10 -1.89 7.44
C GLY A 227 -3.44 -3.25 7.22
N LEU A 228 -4.04 -4.32 7.74
CA LEU A 228 -3.52 -5.68 7.64
C LEU A 228 -3.82 -6.33 6.28
N MET A 229 -4.95 -5.98 5.65
CA MET A 229 -5.28 -6.53 4.33
C MET A 229 -4.21 -6.21 3.27
N GLY A 230 -3.58 -5.04 3.37
CA GLY A 230 -2.46 -4.68 2.50
C GLY A 230 -1.24 -5.58 2.70
N ASP A 231 -0.92 -5.90 3.96
CA ASP A 231 0.17 -6.83 4.31
C ASP A 231 -0.14 -8.25 3.79
N ILE A 232 -1.38 -8.72 3.98
CA ILE A 232 -1.86 -10.03 3.51
C ILE A 232 -1.69 -10.18 1.99
N LEU A 233 -2.13 -9.18 1.20
CA LEU A 233 -1.98 -9.27 -0.26
C LEU A 233 -0.52 -9.23 -0.71
N ILE A 234 0.36 -8.49 -0.04
CA ILE A 234 1.78 -8.47 -0.39
C ILE A 234 2.47 -9.78 -0.01
N ASP A 235 2.19 -10.32 1.17
CA ASP A 235 2.76 -11.58 1.63
C ASP A 235 2.28 -12.76 0.78
N ALA A 236 1.01 -12.77 0.40
CA ALA A 236 0.46 -13.73 -0.54
C ALA A 236 1.10 -13.59 -1.93
N GLY A 237 1.28 -12.35 -2.42
CA GLY A 237 1.95 -12.07 -3.68
C GLY A 237 3.40 -12.56 -3.72
N ALA A 238 4.15 -12.28 -2.65
CA ALA A 238 5.52 -12.75 -2.48
C ALA A 238 5.59 -14.28 -2.44
N ALA A 239 4.68 -14.94 -1.73
CA ALA A 239 4.60 -16.40 -1.69
C ALA A 239 4.23 -17.02 -3.06
N ALA A 240 3.56 -16.26 -3.93
CA ALA A 240 3.20 -16.65 -5.28
C ALA A 240 4.20 -16.18 -6.36
N ASP A 241 5.31 -15.54 -5.97
CA ASP A 241 6.28 -14.96 -6.89
C ASP A 241 5.65 -13.94 -7.87
N ILE A 242 4.72 -13.13 -7.36
CA ILE A 242 4.11 -12.02 -8.10
C ILE A 242 4.83 -10.72 -7.73
N ASP A 243 5.27 -9.99 -8.75
CA ASP A 243 5.88 -8.67 -8.58
C ASP A 243 4.88 -7.71 -7.88
N PRO A 244 5.25 -7.11 -6.73
CA PRO A 244 4.38 -6.17 -6.03
C PRO A 244 3.94 -4.97 -6.89
N GLN A 245 4.73 -4.54 -7.89
CA GLN A 245 4.34 -3.48 -8.82
C GLN A 245 3.25 -3.94 -9.79
N LEU A 246 3.22 -5.24 -10.15
CA LEU A 246 2.12 -5.81 -10.91
C LEU A 246 0.84 -5.87 -10.07
N LEU A 247 0.93 -6.15 -8.76
CA LEU A 247 -0.23 -6.10 -7.87
C LEU A 247 -0.81 -4.68 -7.75
N LEU A 248 0.04 -3.67 -7.60
CA LEU A 248 -0.40 -2.27 -7.60
C LEU A 248 -1.06 -1.89 -8.93
N ALA A 249 -0.43 -2.24 -10.06
CA ALA A 249 -1.00 -1.98 -11.38
C ALA A 249 -2.33 -2.71 -11.62
N ALA A 250 -2.47 -3.94 -11.09
CA ALA A 250 -3.70 -4.71 -11.18
C ALA A 250 -4.82 -4.10 -10.31
N PHE A 251 -4.48 -3.55 -9.15
CA PHE A 251 -5.42 -2.82 -8.31
C PHE A 251 -5.96 -1.57 -9.00
N ASP A 252 -5.09 -0.83 -9.69
CA ASP A 252 -5.53 0.31 -10.48
C ASP A 252 -6.38 -0.09 -11.68
N ALA A 253 -6.04 -1.18 -12.38
CA ALA A 253 -6.85 -1.73 -13.46
C ALA A 253 -8.26 -2.12 -12.96
N ALA A 254 -8.35 -2.67 -11.75
CA ALA A 254 -9.62 -2.95 -11.09
C ALA A 254 -10.47 -1.68 -10.92
N GLY A 255 -9.85 -0.56 -10.53
CA GLY A 255 -10.51 0.75 -10.41
C GLY A 255 -10.96 1.38 -11.74
N ASP A 256 -10.44 0.88 -12.85
CA ASP A 256 -10.74 1.32 -14.21
C ASP A 256 -11.60 0.31 -15.00
N ALA A 257 -12.01 -0.78 -14.36
CA ALA A 257 -12.72 -1.89 -15.01
C ALA A 257 -14.06 -1.46 -15.62
N THR A 258 -14.33 -1.93 -16.84
CA THR A 258 -15.54 -1.62 -17.60
C THR A 258 -16.81 -1.99 -16.82
N GLY A 259 -17.63 -1.00 -16.47
CA GLY A 259 -18.89 -1.22 -15.73
C GLY A 259 -18.79 -0.95 -14.23
N LEU A 260 -17.59 -0.70 -13.70
CA LEU A 260 -17.41 -0.34 -12.29
C LEU A 260 -18.12 0.97 -11.95
N GLU A 261 -18.07 1.98 -12.83
CA GLU A 261 -18.76 3.27 -12.62
C GLU A 261 -20.28 3.08 -12.49
N ALA A 262 -20.88 2.21 -13.31
CA ALA A 262 -22.30 1.90 -13.23
C ALA A 262 -22.66 1.14 -11.94
N ALA A 263 -21.79 0.21 -11.53
CA ALA A 263 -21.94 -0.52 -10.27
C ALA A 263 -21.84 0.44 -9.06
N MET A 264 -20.86 1.34 -9.06
CA MET A 264 -20.72 2.39 -8.05
C MET A 264 -21.94 3.32 -8.03
N ALA A 265 -22.47 3.71 -9.20
CA ALA A 265 -23.67 4.55 -9.27
C ALA A 265 -24.94 3.87 -8.70
N SER A 266 -24.93 2.54 -8.57
CA SER A 266 -26.07 1.77 -8.06
C SER A 266 -26.12 1.64 -6.54
N ILE A 267 -25.02 1.95 -5.85
CA ILE A 267 -24.96 1.97 -4.38
C ILE A 267 -25.25 3.38 -3.83
N SER A 268 -25.72 3.44 -2.58
CA SER A 268 -26.04 4.69 -1.89
C SER A 268 -24.84 5.64 -1.80
N SER A 269 -25.07 6.96 -1.86
CA SER A 269 -23.99 7.96 -1.85
C SER A 269 -23.14 7.93 -0.57
N GLY A 270 -23.74 7.58 0.56
CA GLY A 270 -23.01 7.36 1.82
C GLY A 270 -22.06 6.17 1.71
N PHE A 271 -22.54 5.04 1.17
CA PHE A 271 -21.70 3.87 0.96
C PHE A 271 -20.60 4.11 -0.11
N GLN A 272 -20.88 4.87 -1.18
CA GLN A 272 -19.86 5.28 -2.16
C GLN A 272 -18.68 6.00 -1.50
N GLY A 273 -18.97 6.98 -0.61
CA GLY A 273 -17.93 7.71 0.12
C GLY A 273 -17.06 6.79 0.98
N SER A 274 -17.69 5.85 1.67
CA SER A 274 -17.01 4.84 2.49
C SER A 274 -16.10 3.93 1.64
N VAL A 275 -16.59 3.44 0.49
CA VAL A 275 -15.81 2.60 -0.42
C VAL A 275 -14.62 3.37 -1.00
N MET A 276 -14.81 4.63 -1.44
CA MET A 276 -13.72 5.44 -1.98
C MET A 276 -12.62 5.72 -0.95
N ALA A 277 -12.99 6.03 0.29
CA ALA A 277 -12.03 6.21 1.37
C ALA A 277 -11.29 4.91 1.68
N ALA A 278 -12.02 3.78 1.72
CA ALA A 278 -11.43 2.47 1.96
C ALA A 278 -10.40 2.08 0.89
N VAL A 279 -10.74 2.28 -0.39
CA VAL A 279 -9.87 2.05 -1.54
C VAL A 279 -8.62 2.92 -1.48
N SER A 280 -8.77 4.22 -1.19
CA SER A 280 -7.64 5.15 -1.11
C SER A 280 -6.68 4.82 0.02
N GLY A 281 -7.20 4.52 1.22
CA GLY A 281 -6.38 4.11 2.37
C GLY A 281 -5.67 2.78 2.11
N PHE A 282 -6.40 1.81 1.53
CA PHE A 282 -5.84 0.53 1.13
C PHE A 282 -4.71 0.67 0.10
N GLN A 283 -4.91 1.44 -0.97
CA GLN A 283 -3.89 1.68 -2.00
C GLN A 283 -2.60 2.23 -1.41
N THR A 284 -2.74 3.24 -0.55
CA THR A 284 -1.57 3.90 0.04
C THR A 284 -0.81 2.97 0.98
N ARG A 285 -1.53 2.10 1.69
CA ARG A 285 -0.95 1.06 2.52
C ARG A 285 -0.18 0.03 1.68
N VAL A 286 -0.79 -0.52 0.63
CA VAL A 286 -0.11 -1.45 -0.28
C VAL A 286 1.16 -0.81 -0.85
N SER A 287 1.07 0.43 -1.35
CA SER A 287 2.24 1.19 -1.82
C SER A 287 3.34 1.34 -0.75
N SER A 288 2.96 1.58 0.51
CA SER A 288 3.90 1.68 1.63
C SER A 288 4.64 0.37 1.90
N VAL A 289 3.92 -0.76 1.87
CA VAL A 289 4.51 -2.08 2.09
C VAL A 289 5.43 -2.47 0.92
N VAL A 290 5.00 -2.18 -0.33
CA VAL A 290 5.86 -2.36 -1.51
C VAL A 290 7.14 -1.55 -1.37
N ILE A 291 7.06 -0.29 -0.98
CA ILE A 291 8.26 0.55 -0.74
C ILE A 291 9.14 -0.06 0.33
N LYS A 292 8.56 -0.45 1.48
CA LYS A 292 9.32 -1.06 2.58
C LYS A 292 10.13 -2.26 2.08
N LYS A 293 9.48 -3.18 1.37
CA LYS A 293 10.09 -4.41 0.87
C LYS A 293 11.16 -4.12 -0.19
N GLU A 294 10.80 -3.41 -1.25
CA GLU A 294 11.72 -3.17 -2.38
C GLU A 294 12.93 -2.33 -1.99
N TYR A 295 12.77 -1.30 -1.15
CA TYR A 295 13.92 -0.54 -0.66
C TYR A 295 14.74 -1.31 0.37
N THR A 296 14.13 -2.16 1.21
CA THR A 296 14.89 -3.05 2.11
C THR A 296 15.80 -3.97 1.30
N ASP A 297 15.24 -4.63 0.29
CA ASP A 297 15.99 -5.56 -0.56
C ASP A 297 17.08 -4.83 -1.35
N ALA A 298 16.77 -3.64 -1.89
CA ALA A 298 17.74 -2.83 -2.64
C ALA A 298 18.86 -2.28 -1.75
N LEU A 299 18.54 -1.78 -0.56
CA LEU A 299 19.52 -1.31 0.41
C LEU A 299 20.43 -2.46 0.86
N GLY A 300 19.86 -3.63 1.15
CA GLY A 300 20.63 -4.82 1.53
C GLY A 300 21.56 -5.29 0.40
N THR A 301 21.04 -5.35 -0.83
CA THR A 301 21.80 -5.78 -2.03
C THR A 301 23.01 -4.87 -2.29
N LEU A 302 22.86 -3.56 -2.09
CA LEU A 302 23.93 -2.58 -2.30
C LEU A 302 24.80 -2.31 -1.06
N GLY A 303 24.71 -3.18 -0.04
CA GLY A 303 25.60 -3.15 1.12
C GLY A 303 25.26 -2.08 2.17
N GLY A 304 24.01 -1.60 2.19
CA GLY A 304 23.47 -0.81 3.29
C GLY A 304 23.56 -1.59 4.61
N SER A 305 23.93 -0.91 5.69
CA SER A 305 23.99 -1.55 7.01
C SER A 305 22.60 -1.87 7.54
N GLN A 306 22.49 -2.90 8.39
CA GLN A 306 21.22 -3.25 9.03
C GLN A 306 20.60 -2.04 9.76
N SER A 307 21.41 -1.20 10.41
CA SER A 307 20.92 0.01 11.08
C SER A 307 20.29 1.04 10.13
N LEU A 308 20.75 1.12 8.87
CA LEU A 308 20.15 1.99 7.85
C LEU A 308 18.82 1.42 7.37
N ILE A 309 18.78 0.10 7.15
CA ILE A 309 17.58 -0.63 6.77
C ILE A 309 16.51 -0.51 7.86
N ASP A 310 16.88 -0.71 9.13
CA ASP A 310 15.98 -0.58 10.27
C ASP A 310 15.42 0.84 10.38
N ARG A 311 16.25 1.88 10.18
CA ARG A 311 15.78 3.27 10.21
C ARG A 311 14.88 3.61 9.03
N PHE A 312 15.19 3.13 7.83
CA PHE A 312 14.31 3.28 6.68
C PHE A 312 12.95 2.62 6.94
N ASN A 313 12.97 1.38 7.43
CA ASN A 313 11.76 0.63 7.74
C ASN A 313 10.94 1.26 8.87
N ALA A 314 11.59 1.81 9.90
CA ALA A 314 10.93 2.58 10.94
C ALA A 314 10.22 3.82 10.35
N GLY A 315 10.90 4.60 9.49
CA GLY A 315 10.29 5.74 8.82
C GLY A 315 9.05 5.36 7.99
N VAL A 316 9.12 4.26 7.24
CA VAL A 316 7.95 3.76 6.48
C VAL A 316 6.81 3.36 7.42
N GLN A 317 7.10 2.69 8.55
CA GLN A 317 6.08 2.32 9.54
C GLN A 317 5.47 3.52 10.27
N ASP A 318 6.27 4.55 10.58
CA ASP A 318 5.79 5.79 11.16
C ASP A 318 4.85 6.51 10.20
N PHE A 319 5.20 6.55 8.90
CA PHE A 319 4.33 7.10 7.87
C PHE A 319 2.99 6.35 7.81
N ILE A 320 3.02 5.03 7.70
CA ILE A 320 1.81 4.18 7.76
C ILE A 320 0.98 4.49 8.99
N THR A 321 1.61 4.60 10.15
CA THR A 321 0.93 4.82 11.42
C THR A 321 0.25 6.18 11.43
N ALA A 322 0.90 7.21 10.90
CA ALA A 322 0.29 8.53 10.74
C ALA A 322 -0.91 8.48 9.78
N GLN A 323 -0.85 7.71 8.69
CA GLN A 323 -2.00 7.53 7.78
C GLN A 323 -3.17 6.84 8.48
N ARG A 324 -2.90 5.77 9.23
CA ARG A 324 -3.90 5.10 10.05
C ARG A 324 -4.56 6.07 11.04
N GLN A 325 -3.78 6.94 11.66
CA GLN A 325 -4.32 7.96 12.56
C GLN A 325 -5.26 8.94 11.84
N VAL A 326 -4.97 9.31 10.60
CA VAL A 326 -5.88 10.12 9.77
C VAL A 326 -7.16 9.35 9.48
N ASP A 327 -7.05 8.08 9.10
CA ASP A 327 -8.21 7.22 8.83
C ASP A 327 -9.09 7.03 10.08
N THR A 328 -8.50 6.81 11.25
CA THR A 328 -9.22 6.73 12.53
C THR A 328 -9.85 8.06 12.90
N GLN A 329 -9.09 9.16 12.85
CA GLN A 329 -9.56 10.49 13.27
C GLN A 329 -10.73 10.99 12.42
N TYR A 330 -10.71 10.71 11.12
CA TYR A 330 -11.75 11.12 10.17
C TYR A 330 -12.65 9.96 9.74
N GLY A 331 -12.61 8.82 10.46
CA GLY A 331 -13.37 7.62 10.13
C GLY A 331 -14.86 7.89 9.97
N ASP A 332 -15.48 8.55 10.95
CA ASP A 332 -16.89 8.93 10.89
C ASP A 332 -17.22 9.85 9.71
N TYR A 333 -16.30 10.75 9.37
CA TYR A 333 -16.45 11.63 8.21
C TYR A 333 -16.35 10.86 6.90
N PHE A 334 -15.44 9.89 6.81
CA PHE A 334 -15.33 9.02 5.64
C PHE A 334 -16.54 8.08 5.48
N MET A 335 -17.13 7.64 6.59
CA MET A 335 -18.30 6.75 6.60
C MET A 335 -19.60 7.50 6.29
N ASN A 336 -19.79 8.70 6.83
CA ASN A 336 -20.99 9.49 6.64
C ASN A 336 -20.66 11.00 6.65
N PRO A 337 -20.20 11.58 5.52
CA PRO A 337 -19.81 12.98 5.47
C PRO A 337 -20.93 13.92 5.90
N ASP A 338 -22.16 13.67 5.45
CA ASP A 338 -23.32 14.50 5.77
C ASP A 338 -23.70 14.41 7.25
N GLY A 339 -23.70 13.19 7.81
CA GLY A 339 -23.95 12.96 9.24
C GLY A 339 -22.87 13.56 10.12
N TYR A 340 -21.60 13.43 9.72
CA TYR A 340 -20.47 14.03 10.42
C TYR A 340 -20.55 15.55 10.44
N LEU A 341 -20.84 16.19 9.30
CA LEU A 341 -21.02 17.63 9.22
C LEU A 341 -22.24 18.11 10.02
N ALA A 342 -23.32 17.34 10.04
CA ALA A 342 -24.49 17.63 10.86
C ALA A 342 -24.19 17.51 12.37
N ALA A 343 -23.38 16.53 12.77
CA ALA A 343 -22.93 16.32 14.16
C ALA A 343 -21.88 17.35 14.61
N ASN A 344 -21.15 17.97 13.67
CA ASN A 344 -20.09 18.95 13.92
C ASN A 344 -20.45 20.35 13.34
N PRO A 345 -21.47 21.04 13.89
CA PRO A 345 -21.93 22.31 13.36
C PRO A 345 -20.82 23.38 13.44
N GLY A 346 -20.47 23.96 12.29
CA GLY A 346 -19.42 24.97 12.15
C GLY A 346 -18.12 24.46 11.52
N VAL A 347 -18.00 23.16 11.30
CA VAL A 347 -16.94 22.56 10.49
C VAL A 347 -17.42 22.43 9.05
N THR A 348 -16.62 22.88 8.08
CA THR A 348 -16.91 22.76 6.65
C THR A 348 -16.10 21.63 6.02
N GLU A 349 -16.62 21.05 4.93
CA GLU A 349 -15.89 20.05 4.13
C GLU A 349 -14.49 20.55 3.72
N GLN A 350 -14.36 21.81 3.34
CA GLN A 350 -13.08 22.40 2.95
C GLN A 350 -12.07 22.39 4.12
N GLN A 351 -12.52 22.66 5.34
CA GLN A 351 -11.65 22.61 6.53
C GLN A 351 -11.21 21.19 6.86
N ILE A 352 -12.09 20.20 6.68
CA ILE A 352 -11.74 18.79 6.88
C ILE A 352 -10.71 18.35 5.85
N ARG A 353 -10.93 18.65 4.56
CA ARG A 353 -9.95 18.36 3.50
C ARG A 353 -8.59 19.00 3.75
N GLN A 354 -8.57 20.27 4.17
CA GLN A 354 -7.32 20.96 4.53
C GLN A 354 -6.60 20.30 5.73
N ALA A 355 -7.36 19.83 6.73
CA ALA A 355 -6.78 19.16 7.88
C ALA A 355 -6.19 17.79 7.51
N ILE A 356 -6.89 17.03 6.67
CA ILE A 356 -6.40 15.77 6.09
C ILE A 356 -5.12 16.02 5.26
N ASP A 357 -5.14 16.99 4.33
CA ASP A 357 -3.97 17.35 3.51
C ASP A 357 -2.77 17.75 4.38
N THR A 358 -3.01 18.51 5.45
CA THR A 358 -1.97 18.92 6.40
C THR A 358 -1.40 17.72 7.15
N ALA A 359 -2.25 16.79 7.59
CA ALA A 359 -1.81 15.58 8.28
C ALA A 359 -0.94 14.70 7.37
N PHE A 360 -1.32 14.51 6.11
CA PHE A 360 -0.50 13.79 5.13
C PHE A 360 0.83 14.51 4.83
N GLN A 361 0.83 15.85 4.69
CA GLN A 361 2.06 16.61 4.49
C GLN A 361 3.01 16.50 5.69
N ASN A 362 2.48 16.51 6.91
CA ASN A 362 3.27 16.30 8.12
C ASN A 362 3.86 14.89 8.16
N ALA A 363 3.03 13.86 7.92
CA ALA A 363 3.48 12.47 7.86
C ALA A 363 4.60 12.29 6.83
N TRP A 364 4.45 12.89 5.65
CA TRP A 364 5.48 12.87 4.60
C TRP A 364 6.77 13.59 5.03
N GLY A 365 6.65 14.76 5.66
CA GLY A 365 7.81 15.49 6.20
C GLY A 365 8.56 14.69 7.27
N ASP A 366 7.83 14.02 8.16
CA ASP A 366 8.40 13.16 9.19
C ASP A 366 9.11 11.94 8.57
N PHE A 367 8.52 11.33 7.54
CA PHE A 367 9.14 10.27 6.77
C PHE A 367 10.45 10.74 6.12
N GLU A 368 10.44 11.87 5.40
CA GLU A 368 11.63 12.44 4.76
C GLU A 368 12.75 12.73 5.77
N ALA A 369 12.38 13.21 6.96
CA ALA A 369 13.32 13.45 8.05
C ALA A 369 13.91 12.14 8.60
N ALA A 370 13.08 11.11 8.80
CA ALA A 370 13.49 9.80 9.31
C ALA A 370 14.48 9.09 8.36
N ILE A 371 14.24 9.19 7.05
CA ILE A 371 15.13 8.61 6.04
C ILE A 371 16.32 9.50 5.68
N GLY A 372 16.50 10.64 6.36
CA GLY A 372 17.70 11.46 6.22
C GLY A 372 18.95 10.71 6.68
N SER A 373 20.05 10.82 5.93
CA SER A 373 21.33 10.27 6.38
C SER A 373 21.91 11.11 7.52
N THR A 374 22.57 10.46 8.47
CA THR A 374 23.24 11.15 9.56
C THR A 374 24.56 11.78 9.09
N ASN A 375 25.09 12.75 9.83
CA ASN A 375 26.39 13.34 9.52
C ASN A 375 27.52 12.30 9.50
N ALA A 376 27.44 11.27 10.34
CA ALA A 376 28.42 10.18 10.37
C ALA A 376 28.36 9.32 9.10
N GLU A 377 27.16 9.04 8.60
CA GLU A 377 26.95 8.31 7.34
C GLU A 377 27.44 9.13 6.14
N ILE A 378 27.14 10.43 6.09
CA ILE A 378 27.68 11.33 5.05
C ILE A 378 29.21 11.39 5.12
N THR A 379 29.79 11.48 6.31
CA THR A 379 31.26 11.48 6.48
C THR A 379 31.87 10.16 5.99
N THR A 380 31.22 9.03 6.27
CA THR A 380 31.65 7.71 5.81
C THR A 380 31.59 7.61 4.30
N MET A 381 30.47 8.00 3.69
CA MET A 381 30.30 8.06 2.24
C MET A 381 31.37 8.94 1.59
N ARG A 382 31.60 10.16 2.10
CA ARG A 382 32.64 11.06 1.58
C ARG A 382 34.04 10.45 1.69
N SER A 383 34.32 9.70 2.75
CA SER A 383 35.60 9.01 2.91
C SER A 383 35.80 7.94 1.83
N LYS A 384 34.74 7.17 1.52
CA LYS A 384 34.74 6.19 0.43
C LYS A 384 34.96 6.85 -0.93
N VAL A 385 34.25 7.96 -1.22
CA VAL A 385 34.41 8.71 -2.47
C VAL A 385 35.84 9.24 -2.60
N ALA A 386 36.41 9.84 -1.55
CA ALA A 386 37.78 10.32 -1.57
C ALA A 386 38.79 9.20 -1.84
N GLN A 387 38.58 8.04 -1.20
CA GLN A 387 39.40 6.84 -1.41
C GLN A 387 39.31 6.33 -2.85
N ALA A 388 38.10 6.23 -3.41
CA ALA A 388 37.86 5.81 -4.78
C ALA A 388 38.55 6.72 -5.80
N LEU A 389 38.59 8.03 -5.53
CA LEU A 389 39.22 9.02 -6.39
C LEU A 389 40.73 9.21 -6.12
N GLY A 390 41.28 8.59 -5.06
CA GLY A 390 42.67 8.76 -4.65
C GLY A 390 43.02 10.17 -4.17
N ILE A 391 42.06 10.88 -3.56
CA ILE A 391 42.21 12.26 -3.05
C ILE A 391 41.95 12.34 -1.55
N ASN A 392 42.17 13.50 -0.93
CA ASN A 392 41.77 13.70 0.47
C ASN A 392 40.29 14.10 0.57
N VAL A 393 39.63 13.75 1.68
CA VAL A 393 38.23 14.11 1.94
C VAL A 393 38.01 15.63 1.91
N GLY A 394 39.01 16.42 2.29
CA GLY A 394 38.96 17.89 2.25
C GLY A 394 38.98 18.48 0.84
N ASP A 395 39.34 17.70 -0.17
CA ASP A 395 39.36 18.11 -1.58
C ASP A 395 37.99 17.89 -2.25
N LEU A 396 37.06 17.20 -1.59
CA LEU A 396 35.68 17.01 -2.05
C LEU A 396 34.84 18.28 -1.81
N PRO A 397 33.82 18.55 -2.66
CA PRO A 397 32.86 19.63 -2.43
C PRO A 397 32.30 19.60 -1.00
N VAL A 398 32.26 20.76 -0.35
CA VAL A 398 31.85 20.86 1.07
C VAL A 398 30.40 20.43 1.29
N ASP A 399 29.57 20.55 0.26
CA ASP A 399 28.15 20.21 0.21
C ASP A 399 27.87 18.80 -0.36
N LEU A 400 28.90 18.02 -0.71
CA LEU A 400 28.72 16.63 -1.12
C LEU A 400 28.04 15.83 0.01
N GLY A 401 26.87 15.25 -0.28
CA GLY A 401 26.03 14.60 0.71
C GLY A 401 24.87 15.45 1.24
N GLN A 402 24.63 16.64 0.69
CA GLN A 402 23.60 17.57 1.15
C GLN A 402 22.66 18.03 0.02
N LYS A 403 21.40 18.29 0.36
CA LYS A 403 20.37 18.85 -0.52
C LYS A 403 19.73 20.08 0.13
N ARG A 404 19.03 20.88 -0.68
CA ARG A 404 18.12 21.93 -0.18
C ARG A 404 16.72 21.36 -0.04
N ASP A 405 16.10 21.53 1.12
CA ASP A 405 14.68 21.21 1.31
C ASP A 405 13.77 22.29 0.71
N PHE A 406 12.45 22.10 0.79
CA PHE A 406 11.46 23.04 0.26
C PHE A 406 11.40 24.38 1.01
N ASP A 407 11.97 24.44 2.22
CA ASP A 407 12.09 25.65 3.02
C ASP A 407 13.46 26.34 2.82
N GLY A 408 14.32 25.76 1.99
CA GLY A 408 15.64 26.27 1.64
C GLY A 408 16.74 25.90 2.64
N ASN A 409 16.46 25.06 3.65
CA ASN A 409 17.46 24.58 4.57
C ASN A 409 18.39 23.57 3.88
N THR A 410 19.64 23.52 4.33
CA THR A 410 20.56 22.45 3.93
C THR A 410 20.33 21.25 4.82
N VAL A 411 19.93 20.14 4.22
CA VAL A 411 19.71 18.85 4.90
C VAL A 411 20.56 17.78 4.24
N ASN A 412 20.86 16.69 4.97
CA ASN A 412 21.61 15.58 4.40
C ASN A 412 20.80 14.84 3.34
N TRP A 413 21.51 14.16 2.43
CA TRP A 413 20.88 13.25 1.48
C TRP A 413 20.12 12.12 2.17
N PRO A 414 19.05 11.61 1.54
CA PRO A 414 18.34 10.46 2.08
C PRO A 414 19.19 9.19 2.01
N ILE A 415 18.88 8.20 2.85
CA ILE A 415 19.58 6.91 2.97
C ILE A 415 19.82 6.24 1.59
N PRO A 416 18.81 6.12 0.69
CA PRO A 416 19.00 5.50 -0.63
C PRO A 416 20.13 6.12 -1.44
N GLN A 417 20.20 7.44 -1.50
CA GLN A 417 21.21 8.17 -2.26
C GLN A 417 22.61 7.99 -1.64
N THR A 418 22.72 8.05 -0.31
CA THR A 418 23.98 7.83 0.39
C THR A 418 24.52 6.40 0.20
N VAL A 419 23.64 5.39 0.24
CA VAL A 419 24.02 3.99 0.01
C VAL A 419 24.46 3.78 -1.43
N ALA A 420 23.71 4.28 -2.41
CA ALA A 420 24.08 4.10 -3.81
C ALA A 420 25.43 4.76 -4.17
N VAL A 421 25.68 5.99 -3.70
CA VAL A 421 26.97 6.66 -3.90
C VAL A 421 28.10 5.92 -3.19
N SER A 422 27.85 5.39 -1.98
CA SER A 422 28.83 4.58 -1.26
C SER A 422 29.16 3.27 -1.99
N TRP A 423 28.16 2.62 -2.57
CA TRP A 423 28.33 1.38 -3.32
C TRP A 423 29.17 1.58 -4.59
N VAL A 424 28.94 2.68 -5.32
CA VAL A 424 29.79 3.05 -6.47
C VAL A 424 31.23 3.28 -5.99
N ALA A 425 31.42 4.05 -4.93
CA ALA A 425 32.75 4.28 -4.38
C ALA A 425 33.47 2.98 -3.95
N ASP A 426 32.76 2.07 -3.28
CA ASP A 426 33.31 0.76 -2.89
C ASP A 426 33.67 -0.10 -4.12
N THR A 427 32.82 -0.07 -5.16
CA THR A 427 33.08 -0.75 -6.44
C THR A 427 34.40 -0.29 -7.06
N LEU A 428 34.62 1.03 -7.13
CA LEU A 428 35.88 1.61 -7.61
C LEU A 428 37.07 1.22 -6.74
N VAL A 429 36.93 1.26 -5.42
CA VAL A 429 37.99 0.86 -4.47
C VAL A 429 38.38 -0.61 -4.65
N ASN A 430 37.42 -1.47 -5.01
CA ASN A 430 37.66 -2.88 -5.29
C ASN A 430 38.24 -3.13 -6.70
N GLY A 431 38.56 -2.08 -7.47
CA GLY A 431 39.11 -2.19 -8.83
C GLY A 431 38.05 -2.37 -9.91
N GLY A 432 36.76 -2.23 -9.56
CA GLY A 432 35.64 -2.23 -10.47
C GLY A 432 35.39 -0.86 -11.12
N ASN A 433 34.26 -0.78 -11.82
CA ASN A 433 33.81 0.41 -12.53
C ASN A 433 32.28 0.37 -12.75
N LEU A 434 31.67 1.55 -12.86
CA LEU A 434 30.29 1.74 -13.27
C LEU A 434 30.25 2.42 -14.64
N GLY A 435 29.54 1.80 -15.58
CA GLY A 435 29.17 2.39 -16.86
C GLY A 435 27.67 2.54 -16.98
N TYR A 436 27.22 3.58 -17.66
CA TYR A 436 25.82 3.80 -17.96
C TYR A 436 25.64 4.45 -19.33
N ASP A 437 24.92 3.76 -20.21
CA ASP A 437 24.51 4.31 -21.50
C ASP A 437 23.23 5.14 -21.32
N ARG A 438 23.30 6.44 -21.64
CA ARG A 438 22.17 7.37 -21.43
C ARG A 438 20.93 6.91 -22.18
N ASP A 439 19.79 6.99 -21.50
CA ASP A 439 18.51 6.64 -22.07
C ASP A 439 18.01 7.70 -23.08
N THR A 440 17.09 7.30 -23.95
CA THR A 440 16.56 8.15 -25.03
C THR A 440 15.14 8.66 -24.78
N THR A 441 14.53 8.34 -23.63
CA THR A 441 13.20 8.85 -23.26
C THR A 441 13.17 10.38 -23.39
N PRO A 442 12.23 10.96 -24.14
CA PRO A 442 12.14 12.41 -24.27
C PRO A 442 11.94 13.10 -22.92
N VAL A 443 12.59 14.25 -22.72
CA VAL A 443 12.39 15.06 -21.50
C VAL A 443 10.97 15.65 -21.49
N PRO A 444 10.13 15.37 -20.49
CA PRO A 444 8.78 15.91 -20.39
C PRO A 444 8.76 17.43 -20.35
N ALA A 445 7.73 18.05 -20.93
CA ALA A 445 7.61 19.50 -20.99
C ALA A 445 7.67 20.17 -19.61
N MET A 446 7.05 19.57 -18.60
CA MET A 446 7.11 20.06 -17.21
C MET A 446 8.52 20.04 -16.59
N MET A 447 9.46 19.26 -17.15
CA MET A 447 10.84 19.23 -16.69
C MET A 447 11.75 20.22 -17.42
N GLN A 448 11.37 20.67 -18.62
CA GLN A 448 12.24 21.49 -19.47
C GLN A 448 12.68 22.80 -18.80
N ASN A 449 11.85 23.39 -17.93
CA ASN A 449 12.15 24.67 -17.27
C ASN A 449 13.13 24.56 -16.08
N TRP A 450 13.53 23.35 -15.66
CA TRP A 450 14.44 23.16 -14.53
C TRP A 450 15.51 22.08 -14.76
N LEU A 451 15.35 21.23 -15.77
CA LEU A 451 16.46 20.50 -16.37
C LEU A 451 17.27 21.46 -17.25
N ASP A 452 18.50 21.75 -16.79
CA ASP A 452 19.48 22.62 -17.42
C ASP A 452 19.01 24.08 -17.60
N SER A 453 18.52 24.69 -16.50
CA SER A 453 18.25 26.14 -16.50
C SER A 453 19.55 26.96 -16.41
N ASP A 454 19.91 27.63 -17.52
CA ASP A 454 20.78 28.82 -17.75
C ASP A 454 22.00 29.17 -16.85
N ASN A 455 22.36 28.37 -15.84
CA ASN A 455 23.49 28.59 -14.93
C ASN A 455 24.65 27.61 -15.17
N ASN A 456 24.58 26.80 -16.22
CA ASN A 456 25.62 25.84 -16.57
C ASN A 456 26.45 26.35 -17.77
N PRO A 457 27.74 26.71 -17.60
CA PRO A 457 28.59 27.19 -18.67
C PRO A 457 29.00 26.02 -19.57
N GLY A 458 28.08 25.54 -20.43
CA GLY A 458 28.35 24.42 -21.31
C GLY A 458 27.29 24.10 -22.35
N ASN A 459 25.98 24.25 -22.04
CA ASN A 459 24.94 23.73 -22.93
C ASN A 459 23.80 24.68 -23.34
N GLY A 460 23.64 25.85 -22.71
CA GLY A 460 22.89 27.02 -23.22
C GLY A 460 21.48 26.80 -23.81
N VAL A 461 20.82 25.66 -23.57
CA VAL A 461 19.50 25.32 -24.08
C VAL A 461 18.75 24.53 -23.01
N ASP A 462 17.77 25.19 -22.38
CA ASP A 462 16.84 24.58 -21.43
C ASP A 462 16.21 23.28 -22.00
N GLY A 463 16.11 22.24 -21.15
CA GLY A 463 15.41 20.99 -21.48
C GLY A 463 16.26 19.88 -22.11
N LEU A 464 17.60 19.99 -22.08
CA LEU A 464 18.52 18.91 -22.42
C LEU A 464 19.04 18.18 -21.17
N ARG A 465 19.47 16.92 -21.36
CA ARG A 465 20.18 16.14 -20.33
C ARG A 465 21.55 16.77 -20.03
N HIS A 466 22.00 16.68 -18.77
CA HIS A 466 23.32 17.17 -18.39
C HIS A 466 24.44 16.26 -18.93
N ASP A 467 25.49 16.87 -19.46
CA ASP A 467 26.78 16.20 -19.71
C ASP A 467 27.66 16.29 -18.45
N PHE A 468 27.42 15.38 -17.50
CA PHE A 468 28.17 15.34 -16.24
C PHE A 468 29.68 15.13 -16.45
N THR A 469 30.09 14.42 -17.51
CA THR A 469 31.52 14.26 -17.85
C THR A 469 32.10 15.57 -18.38
N GLY A 470 31.38 16.27 -19.25
CA GLY A 470 31.73 17.61 -19.72
C GLY A 470 31.82 18.65 -18.59
N MET A 471 31.06 18.45 -17.51
CA MET A 471 31.13 19.25 -16.27
C MET A 471 32.32 18.88 -15.37
N GLY A 472 33.18 17.95 -15.77
CA GLY A 472 34.39 17.55 -15.05
C GLY A 472 34.17 16.50 -13.95
N MET A 473 33.00 15.85 -13.90
CA MET A 473 32.75 14.77 -12.96
C MET A 473 33.50 13.49 -13.38
N PRO A 474 34.09 12.73 -12.42
CA PRO A 474 34.69 11.42 -12.73
C PRO A 474 33.68 10.47 -13.38
N VAL A 475 34.11 9.68 -14.37
CA VAL A 475 33.23 8.93 -15.28
C VAL A 475 32.21 8.01 -14.61
N ASP A 476 32.59 7.31 -13.54
CA ASP A 476 31.71 6.41 -12.79
C ASP A 476 30.63 7.18 -12.02
N PHE A 477 30.99 8.32 -11.42
CA PHE A 477 30.02 9.20 -10.76
C PHE A 477 29.17 9.98 -11.77
N ALA A 478 29.73 10.32 -12.94
CA ALA A 478 28.98 10.90 -14.05
C ALA A 478 27.94 9.90 -14.59
N SER A 479 28.29 8.61 -14.65
CA SER A 479 27.37 7.51 -14.99
C SER A 479 26.25 7.40 -13.96
N LEU A 480 26.57 7.47 -12.67
CA LEU A 480 25.59 7.46 -11.59
C LEU A 480 24.63 8.67 -11.68
N MET A 481 25.14 9.87 -11.88
CA MET A 481 24.33 11.08 -12.00
C MET A 481 23.48 11.09 -13.29
N GLY A 482 24.03 10.57 -14.39
CA GLY A 482 23.28 10.38 -15.64
C GLY A 482 22.13 9.40 -15.46
N LEU A 483 22.36 8.31 -14.70
CA LEU A 483 21.30 7.36 -14.35
C LEU A 483 20.23 8.00 -13.46
N MET A 484 20.63 8.77 -12.44
CA MET A 484 19.69 9.51 -11.58
C MET A 484 18.78 10.45 -12.38
N GLU A 485 19.36 11.21 -13.30
CA GLU A 485 18.61 12.11 -14.18
C GLU A 485 17.63 11.34 -15.06
N ASP A 486 18.05 10.21 -15.66
CA ASP A 486 17.19 9.41 -16.53
C ASP A 486 16.06 8.70 -15.77
N VAL A 487 16.31 8.23 -14.54
CA VAL A 487 15.25 7.71 -13.66
C VAL A 487 14.20 8.79 -13.38
N GLN A 488 14.62 10.02 -13.05
CA GLN A 488 13.69 11.13 -12.84
C GLN A 488 12.91 11.49 -14.10
N ILE A 489 13.55 11.46 -15.28
CA ILE A 489 12.88 11.68 -16.56
C ILE A 489 11.81 10.61 -16.80
N VAL A 490 12.11 9.34 -16.55
CA VAL A 490 11.16 8.22 -16.68
C VAL A 490 10.00 8.36 -15.68
N GLU A 491 10.28 8.69 -14.43
CA GLU A 491 9.25 8.94 -13.41
C GLU A 491 8.32 10.10 -13.78
N ASN A 492 8.88 11.22 -14.25
CA ASN A 492 8.08 12.35 -14.70
C ASN A 492 7.35 12.07 -16.01
N SER A 493 7.91 11.27 -16.92
CA SER A 493 7.23 10.88 -18.16
C SER A 493 5.94 10.13 -17.89
N ARG A 494 5.89 9.32 -16.81
CA ARG A 494 4.66 8.70 -16.31
C ARG A 494 3.58 9.76 -16.10
N TYR A 495 3.94 10.90 -15.53
CA TYR A 495 3.02 11.99 -15.17
C TYR A 495 2.68 12.96 -16.32
N ALA A 496 3.34 12.85 -17.48
CA ALA A 496 3.12 13.77 -18.58
C ALA A 496 1.71 13.67 -19.19
N ILE A 497 1.01 12.54 -19.01
CA ILE A 497 -0.37 12.36 -19.49
C ILE A 497 -1.38 13.32 -18.82
N TRP A 498 -1.02 13.92 -17.67
CA TRP A 498 -1.84 14.89 -16.96
C TRP A 498 -1.55 16.36 -17.33
N ASP A 499 -0.53 16.63 -18.17
CA ASP A 499 -0.12 18.00 -18.52
C ASP A 499 -1.10 18.71 -19.50
N GLY A 500 -1.99 17.94 -20.16
CA GLY A 500 -2.92 18.45 -21.19
C GLY A 500 -4.18 19.14 -20.67
N GLY A 501 -4.41 19.18 -19.35
CA GLY A 501 -5.61 19.79 -18.73
C GLY A 501 -6.91 18.96 -18.86
N ASN A 502 -6.89 17.88 -19.64
CA ASN A 502 -7.92 16.86 -19.63
C ASN A 502 -7.52 15.74 -18.67
N GLN A 503 -8.51 15.10 -18.05
CA GLN A 503 -8.28 13.92 -17.26
C GLN A 503 -7.94 12.75 -18.20
N PRO A 504 -6.79 12.07 -18.03
CA PRO A 504 -6.43 10.95 -18.89
C PRO A 504 -7.45 9.81 -18.75
N THR A 505 -7.66 9.09 -19.85
CA THR A 505 -8.47 7.87 -19.89
C THR A 505 -7.81 6.74 -19.10
N ALA A 506 -8.60 5.72 -18.75
CA ALA A 506 -8.11 4.49 -18.12
C ALA A 506 -6.96 3.85 -18.92
N ASP A 507 -7.16 3.63 -20.22
CA ASP A 507 -6.17 3.05 -21.13
C ASP A 507 -4.86 3.87 -21.17
N GLU A 508 -4.96 5.21 -21.16
CA GLU A 508 -3.78 6.09 -21.13
C GLU A 508 -3.01 5.97 -19.81
N ARG A 509 -3.71 5.89 -18.67
CA ARG A 509 -3.08 5.65 -17.35
C ARG A 509 -2.41 4.28 -17.29
N GLN A 510 -3.07 3.25 -17.77
CA GLN A 510 -2.55 1.88 -17.83
C GLN A 510 -1.29 1.81 -18.70
N GLN A 511 -1.36 2.35 -19.93
CA GLN A 511 -0.23 2.35 -20.85
C GLN A 511 0.96 3.15 -20.30
N ALA A 512 0.72 4.28 -19.63
CA ALA A 512 1.78 5.07 -19.00
C ALA A 512 2.52 4.28 -17.91
N ARG A 513 1.81 3.46 -17.11
CA ARG A 513 2.42 2.58 -16.10
C ARG A 513 3.22 1.44 -16.72
N LEU A 514 2.68 0.73 -17.71
CA LEU A 514 3.43 -0.33 -18.39
C LEU A 514 4.68 0.22 -19.08
N THR A 515 4.57 1.41 -19.67
CA THR A 515 5.71 2.12 -20.28
C THR A 515 6.73 2.50 -19.22
N PHE A 516 6.30 2.96 -18.04
CA PHE A 516 7.19 3.25 -16.92
C PHE A 516 7.98 2.00 -16.48
N LEU A 517 7.32 0.85 -16.28
CA LEU A 517 7.99 -0.40 -15.92
C LEU A 517 8.98 -0.87 -16.99
N ALA A 518 8.58 -0.81 -18.26
CA ALA A 518 9.44 -1.17 -19.39
C ALA A 518 10.66 -0.24 -19.50
N ASN A 519 10.47 1.05 -19.24
CA ASN A 519 11.56 2.02 -19.22
C ASN A 519 12.52 1.75 -18.06
N LEU A 520 12.04 1.49 -16.83
CA LEU A 520 12.91 1.11 -15.71
C LEU A 520 13.75 -0.14 -16.02
N ALA A 521 13.14 -1.16 -16.66
CA ALA A 521 13.86 -2.34 -17.11
C ALA A 521 14.92 -2.00 -18.18
N THR A 522 14.61 -1.07 -19.08
CA THR A 522 15.56 -0.56 -20.08
C THR A 522 16.73 0.18 -19.41
N LEU A 523 16.46 1.06 -18.43
CA LEU A 523 17.50 1.76 -17.66
C LEU A 523 18.43 0.75 -16.96
N ALA A 524 17.86 -0.29 -16.33
CA ALA A 524 18.66 -1.35 -15.71
C ALA A 524 19.52 -2.11 -16.74
N GLY A 525 19.01 -2.31 -17.97
CA GLY A 525 19.74 -2.91 -19.07
C GLY A 525 20.92 -2.07 -19.57
N ASN A 526 20.83 -0.74 -19.45
CA ASN A 526 21.87 0.20 -19.84
C ASN A 526 23.01 0.34 -18.81
N ILE A 527 22.85 -0.23 -17.61
CA ILE A 527 23.93 -0.27 -16.62
C ILE A 527 24.91 -1.39 -16.96
N SER A 528 26.20 -1.04 -16.99
CA SER A 528 27.31 -1.93 -17.28
C SER A 528 28.47 -1.71 -16.30
N GLY A 529 29.52 -2.52 -16.42
CA GLY A 529 30.72 -2.43 -15.59
C GLY A 529 30.99 -3.68 -14.76
N THR A 530 31.90 -3.56 -13.80
CA THR A 530 32.35 -4.66 -12.95
C THR A 530 32.41 -4.23 -11.49
N SER A 531 32.07 -5.13 -10.55
CA SER A 531 32.11 -4.81 -9.12
C SER A 531 33.53 -4.82 -8.53
N ASN A 532 34.48 -5.48 -9.21
CA ASN A 532 35.85 -5.71 -8.73
C ASN A 532 36.90 -5.81 -9.86
N GLY A 533 36.58 -5.36 -11.07
CA GLY A 533 37.44 -5.45 -12.24
C GLY A 533 37.32 -6.77 -13.03
N ALA A 534 36.57 -7.76 -12.51
CA ALA A 534 36.39 -9.06 -13.16
C ALA A 534 34.94 -9.54 -13.22
N THR A 535 34.18 -9.37 -12.12
CA THR A 535 32.79 -9.79 -12.02
C THR A 535 31.89 -8.68 -12.56
N ALA A 536 31.07 -8.99 -13.57
CA ALA A 536 30.08 -8.06 -14.06
C ALA A 536 29.08 -7.68 -12.95
N ILE A 537 28.65 -6.41 -12.93
CA ILE A 537 27.55 -5.98 -12.05
C ILE A 537 26.31 -6.80 -12.44
N ASN A 538 25.74 -7.50 -11.46
CA ASN A 538 24.69 -8.48 -11.71
C ASN A 538 23.31 -7.81 -11.91
N ALA A 539 22.29 -8.59 -12.26
CA ALA A 539 20.96 -8.06 -12.53
C ALA A 539 20.30 -7.42 -11.28
N ASP A 540 20.53 -7.98 -10.11
CA ASP A 540 19.90 -7.53 -8.85
C ASP A 540 20.55 -6.23 -8.37
N GLU A 541 21.87 -6.10 -8.49
CA GLU A 541 22.61 -4.85 -8.23
C GLU A 541 22.11 -3.73 -9.14
N ARG A 542 21.91 -4.01 -10.45
CA ARG A 542 21.39 -3.01 -11.40
C ARG A 542 19.98 -2.55 -11.06
N LYS A 543 19.07 -3.49 -10.76
CA LYS A 543 17.70 -3.17 -10.34
C LYS A 543 17.67 -2.37 -9.03
N SER A 544 18.51 -2.77 -8.08
CA SER A 544 18.64 -2.09 -6.78
C SER A 544 19.16 -0.67 -6.95
N LEU A 545 20.11 -0.44 -7.86
CA LEU A 545 20.62 0.90 -8.14
C LEU A 545 19.52 1.79 -8.71
N ILE A 546 18.74 1.31 -9.69
CA ILE A 546 17.56 2.03 -10.20
C ILE A 546 16.60 2.36 -9.06
N LYS A 547 16.28 1.37 -8.21
CA LYS A 547 15.31 1.54 -7.13
C LYS A 547 15.74 2.59 -6.11
N LEU A 548 17.01 2.64 -5.74
CA LEU A 548 17.52 3.66 -4.82
C LEU A 548 17.57 5.07 -5.42
N MET A 549 17.50 5.22 -6.75
CA MET A 549 17.41 6.52 -7.44
C MET A 549 15.99 7.01 -7.66
N MET A 550 15.02 6.12 -7.57
CA MET A 550 13.62 6.51 -7.59
C MET A 550 13.30 7.31 -6.33
N GLN A 551 12.44 8.32 -6.48
CA GLN A 551 11.83 8.93 -5.30
C GLN A 551 10.98 7.85 -4.64
N PRO A 552 11.13 7.58 -3.32
CA PRO A 552 10.16 6.74 -2.63
C PRO A 552 8.79 7.38 -2.81
N SER A 553 7.95 6.83 -3.68
CA SER A 553 6.65 7.41 -4.01
C SER A 553 5.58 6.47 -3.53
N LEU A 554 4.77 6.96 -2.58
CA LEU A 554 3.66 6.22 -1.97
C LEU A 554 2.37 6.30 -2.81
N ASN A 555 2.47 6.84 -4.03
CA ASN A 555 1.37 7.12 -4.97
C ASN A 555 1.48 6.36 -6.30
#